data_AF-A0A957VHX4-F1
#
_entry.id   AF-A0A957VHX4-F1
#
_cell.length_a   1.000
_cell.length_b   1.000
_cell.length_c   1.000
_cell.angle_alpha   90.00
_cell.angle_beta   90.00
_cell.angle_gamma   90.00
#
_symmetry.space_group_name_H-M   'P 1'
#
loop_
_entity.id
_entity.type
_entity.pdbx_description
1 polymer ?
#
loop_
_entity_poly.entity_id
_entity_poly.type
_entity_poly.pdbx_seq_one_letter_code
_entity_poly.pdbx_strand_id
1 'polypeptide(L)' 'DTLVMPGDIIVADDDGVVVVPVKLAPELLKKASEHVEWEEFSRMRLAEGGDLRKYYPLSAEAQAEYEEWRKAQG' A
#
# COMPACT_ATOMS: atom_id res chain seq x y z
N ASP A 1 3.44 17.33 -18.94
CA ASP A 1 2.02 17.69 -18.69
C ASP A 1 1.25 16.41 -18.37
N THR A 2 0.11 16.53 -17.67
CA THR A 2 -0.70 15.38 -17.24
C THR A 2 -2.14 15.59 -17.72
N LEU A 3 -2.73 14.56 -18.36
CA LEU A 3 -4.11 14.61 -18.84
C LEU A 3 -5.09 14.47 -17.68
N VAL A 4 -6.11 15.33 -17.66
CA VAL A 4 -7.23 15.27 -16.70
C VAL A 4 -8.53 15.36 -17.49
N MET A 5 -9.43 14.41 -17.26
CA MET A 5 -10.75 14.36 -17.89
C MET A 5 -11.85 14.60 -16.85
N PRO A 6 -12.99 15.19 -17.23
CA PRO A 6 -14.14 15.27 -16.34
C PRO A 6 -14.54 13.89 -15.80
N GLY A 7 -14.63 13.78 -14.48
CA GLY A 7 -14.94 12.53 -13.76
C GLY A 7 -13.72 11.81 -13.18
N ASP A 8 -12.50 12.18 -13.55
CA ASP A 8 -11.29 11.66 -12.90
C ASP A 8 -11.23 12.08 -11.43
N ILE A 9 -10.63 11.22 -10.60
CA ILE A 9 -10.50 11.45 -9.16
C ILE A 9 -9.17 12.16 -8.92
N ILE A 10 -9.20 13.25 -8.16
CA ILE A 10 -8.00 13.98 -7.75
C ILE A 10 -7.74 13.69 -6.28
N VAL A 11 -6.56 13.19 -5.97
CA VAL A 11 -6.10 12.97 -4.60
C VAL A 11 -4.96 13.94 -4.33
N ALA A 12 -5.05 14.68 -3.23
CA ALA A 12 -4.09 15.71 -2.86
C ALA A 12 -3.79 15.64 -1.36
N ASP A 13 -2.51 15.66 -1.01
CA ASP A 13 -1.99 15.69 0.35
C ASP A 13 -0.75 16.60 0.42
N ASP A 14 0.01 16.51 1.51
CA ASP A 14 1.20 17.32 1.74
C ASP A 14 2.40 16.93 0.83
N ASP A 15 2.39 15.73 0.23
CA ASP A 15 3.43 15.25 -0.69
C ASP A 15 3.14 15.66 -2.14
N GLY A 16 1.86 15.90 -2.49
CA GLY A 16 1.50 16.50 -3.76
C GLY A 16 0.08 16.18 -4.23
N VAL A 17 -0.09 16.12 -5.55
CA VAL A 17 -1.38 15.89 -6.21
C VAL A 17 -1.24 14.83 -7.30
N VAL A 18 -2.14 13.86 -7.29
CA VAL A 18 -2.23 12.79 -8.30
C VAL A 18 -3.62 12.73 -8.93
N VAL A 19 -3.66 12.41 -10.22
CA VAL A 19 -4.90 12.11 -10.95
C VAL A 19 -5.07 10.60 -11.07
N VAL A 20 -6.25 10.12 -10.70
CA VAL A 20 -6.65 8.73 -10.87
C VAL A 20 -7.76 8.68 -11.92
N PRO A 21 -7.48 8.12 -13.12
CA PRO A 21 -8.49 7.93 -14.14
C PRO A 21 -9.66 7.11 -13.61
N VAL A 22 -10.90 7.59 -13.75
CA VAL A 22 -12.08 6.97 -13.13
C VAL A 22 -12.27 5.50 -13.50
N LYS A 23 -11.88 5.13 -14.74
CA LYS A 23 -11.96 3.75 -15.25
C LYS A 23 -11.00 2.79 -14.55
N LEU A 24 -9.91 3.30 -13.97
CA LEU A 24 -8.90 2.53 -13.26
C LEU A 24 -9.13 2.51 -11.74
N ALA A 25 -10.04 3.33 -11.23
CA ALA A 25 -10.30 3.45 -9.79
C ALA A 25 -10.59 2.09 -9.11
N PRO A 26 -11.38 1.15 -9.68
CA PRO A 26 -11.61 -0.14 -9.03
C PRO A 26 -10.34 -1.01 -8.91
N GLU A 27 -9.50 -1.01 -9.95
CA GLU A 27 -8.24 -1.76 -9.94
C GLU A 27 -7.25 -1.13 -8.95
N LEU A 28 -7.17 0.20 -8.97
CA LEU A 28 -6.31 0.96 -8.06
C LEU A 28 -6.73 0.75 -6.60
N LEU A 29 -8.04 0.74 -6.31
CA LEU A 29 -8.56 0.45 -4.98
C LEU A 29 -8.12 -0.93 -4.49
N LYS A 30 -8.24 -1.97 -5.33
CA LYS A 30 -7.81 -3.32 -4.98
C LYS A 30 -6.31 -3.35 -4.64
N LYS A 31 -5.47 -2.80 -5.50
CA LYS A 31 -4.01 -2.75 -5.30
C LYS A 31 -3.64 -1.93 -4.06
N ALA A 32 -4.23 -0.75 -3.89
CA ALA A 32 -3.97 0.12 -2.74
C ALA A 32 -4.36 -0.56 -1.42
N SER A 33 -5.50 -1.25 -1.37
CA SER A 33 -5.90 -2.00 -0.17
C SER A 33 -4.93 -3.15 0.17
N GLU A 34 -4.47 -3.92 -0.83
CA GLU A 34 -3.44 -4.94 -0.63
C GLU A 34 -2.14 -4.32 -0.10
N HIS A 35 -1.77 -3.14 -0.61
CA HIS A 35 -0.59 -2.39 -0.18
C HIS A 35 -0.66 -1.91 1.27
N VAL A 36 -1.79 -1.30 1.66
CA VAL A 36 -2.01 -0.81 3.03
C VAL A 36 -1.92 -1.95 4.05
N GLU A 37 -2.45 -3.13 3.71
CA GLU A 37 -2.47 -4.29 4.61
C GLU A 37 -1.05 -4.76 4.96
N TRP A 38 -0.16 -4.92 3.97
CA TRP A 38 1.22 -5.34 4.26
C TRP A 38 2.07 -4.22 4.84
N GLU A 39 1.77 -2.95 4.57
CA GLU A 39 2.44 -1.81 5.21
C GLU A 39 2.13 -1.73 6.71
N GLU A 40 0.92 -2.08 7.13
CA GLU A 40 0.56 -2.16 8.54
C GLU A 40 1.42 -3.20 9.28
N PHE A 41 1.52 -4.40 8.71
CA PHE A 41 2.41 -5.45 9.22
C PHE A 41 3.86 -4.96 9.28
N SER A 42 4.35 -4.36 8.20
CA SER A 42 5.73 -3.88 8.09
C SER A 42 6.03 -2.82 9.16
N ARG A 43 5.14 -1.85 9.34
CA ARG A 43 5.24 -0.82 10.38
C ARG A 43 5.28 -1.41 11.78
N MET A 44 4.45 -2.42 12.07
CA MET A 44 4.46 -3.14 13.34
C MET A 44 5.81 -3.81 13.59
N ARG A 45 6.34 -4.57 12.62
CA ARG A 45 7.63 -5.26 12.77
C ARG A 45 8.81 -4.30 12.92
N LEU A 46 8.79 -3.18 12.20
CA LEU A 46 9.80 -2.13 12.35
C LEU A 46 9.75 -1.48 13.75
N ALA A 47 8.55 -1.24 14.29
CA ALA A 47 8.39 -0.72 15.65
C ALA A 47 8.90 -1.69 16.73
N GLU A 48 8.86 -3.00 16.46
CA GLU A 48 9.44 -4.05 17.30
C GLU A 48 10.98 -4.19 17.17
N GLY A 49 11.62 -3.36 16.33
CA GLY A 49 13.07 -3.40 16.09
C GLY A 49 13.50 -4.30 14.93
N GLY A 50 12.56 -4.70 14.06
CA GLY A 50 12.86 -5.44 12.84
C GLY A 50 13.74 -4.67 11.85
N ASP A 51 14.52 -5.40 11.05
CA ASP A 51 15.41 -4.80 10.05
C ASP A 51 14.62 -4.13 8.92
N LEU A 52 15.00 -2.89 8.57
CA LEU A 52 14.35 -2.11 7.52
C LEU A 52 14.33 -2.83 6.17
N ARG A 53 15.41 -3.49 5.78
CA ARG A 53 15.54 -4.16 4.47
C ARG A 53 14.70 -5.44 4.39
N LYS A 54 14.36 -6.02 5.53
CA LYS A 54 13.50 -7.21 5.59
C LYS A 54 12.03 -6.85 5.46
N TYR A 55 11.60 -5.77 6.09
CA TYR A 55 10.19 -5.41 6.19
C TYR A 55 9.75 -4.28 5.25
N TYR A 56 10.65 -3.47 4.68
CA TYR A 56 10.26 -2.38 3.77
C TYR A 56 11.23 -2.16 2.58
N PRO A 57 10.77 -2.37 1.33
CA PRO A 57 9.50 -3.02 0.97
C PRO A 57 9.48 -4.48 1.47
N LEU A 58 8.29 -5.04 1.67
CA LEU A 58 8.16 -6.40 2.20
C LEU A 58 8.96 -7.40 1.36
N SER A 59 9.97 -8.01 1.98
CA SER A 59 10.86 -8.97 1.33
C SER A 59 10.23 -10.36 1.22
N ALA A 60 10.74 -11.18 0.30
CA ALA A 60 10.33 -12.59 0.18
C ALA A 60 10.57 -13.39 1.46
N GLU A 61 11.59 -13.03 2.26
CA GLU A 61 11.89 -13.69 3.53
C GLU A 61 10.84 -13.38 4.61
N ALA A 62 10.22 -12.21 4.55
CA ALA A 62 9.18 -11.77 5.48
C ALA A 62 7.77 -12.22 5.05
N GLN A 63 7.62 -12.79 3.85
CA GLN A 63 6.32 -13.17 3.28
C GLN A 63 5.57 -14.19 4.16
N ALA A 64 6.29 -15.19 4.68
CA ALA A 64 5.70 -16.21 5.56
C ALA A 64 5.15 -15.60 6.86
N GLU A 65 5.91 -14.69 7.50
CA GLU A 65 5.49 -14.00 8.72
C GLU A 65 4.26 -13.11 8.46
N TYR A 66 4.23 -12.42 7.31
CA TYR A 66 3.09 -11.61 6.90
C TYR A 66 1.84 -12.48 6.67
N GLU A 67 1.98 -13.62 6.00
CA GLU A 67 0.85 -14.54 5.78
C GLU A 67 0.30 -15.14 7.07
N GLU A 68 1.16 -15.44 8.05
CA GLU A 68 0.75 -15.89 9.38
C GLU A 68 0.03 -14.78 10.14
N TRP A 69 0.58 -13.56 10.16
CA TRP A 69 -0.06 -12.40 10.76
C TRP A 69 -1.43 -12.11 10.13
N ARG A 70 -1.52 -12.14 8.80
CA ARG A 70 -2.76 -11.90 8.05
C ARG A 70 -3.84 -12.91 8.39
N LYS A 71 -3.49 -14.20 8.54
CA LYS A 71 -4.42 -15.25 8.98
C LYS A 71 -4.93 -15.01 10.40
N ALA A 72 -4.12 -14.44 11.28
CA ALA A 72 -4.50 -14.13 12.66
C ALA A 72 -5.35 -12.87 12.80
N GLN A 73 -5.35 -11.98 11.80
CA GLN A 73 -6.24 -10.80 11.73
C GLN A 73 -7.64 -11.14 11.19
N GLY A 74 -7.86 -12.38 10.74
CA GLY A 74 -9.14 -12.88 10.21
C GLY A 74 -10.12 -13.35 11.28
#